data_AF-A0A6P6WTY4-F1
#
_entry.id   AF-A0A6P6WTY4-F1
#
_cell.length_a   1.000
_cell.length_b   1.000
_cell.length_c   1.000
_cell.angle_alpha   90.00
_cell.angle_beta   90.00
_cell.angle_gamma   90.00
#
_symmetry.space_group_name_H-M   'P 1'
#
loop_
_entity.id
_entity.type
_entity.pdbx_description
1 polymer ?
#
loop_
_entity_poly.entity_id
_entity_poly.type
_entity_poly.pdbx_seq_one_letter_code
_entity_poly.pdbx_strand_id
1 'polypeptide(L)'
;MANYWWEEVEGKAKVHWIGWKKMTKDKEAVGLGFKDLQMFNKALLAKQVWKLITQPNLLVSKVLKEKYYPKQSLVNCKVPNNASWIWKNISTVRMDVLEGIRRRIGNGRGTRIWEDKWIPNRSDGKPTTDKPHECQLKQVSELITNSRWNIVLIFKTFCP
;
A
#
# COMPACT_ATOMS: atom_id res chain seq x y z
N MET A 1 -1.19 -18.16 19.94
CA MET A 1 -0.98 -17.00 20.85
C MET A 1 -1.51 -17.28 22.25
N ALA A 2 -2.74 -17.79 22.40
CA ALA A 2 -3.29 -18.12 23.71
C ALA A 2 -2.42 -19.11 24.49
N ASN A 3 -1.95 -20.16 23.82
CA ASN A 3 -1.05 -21.15 24.39
C ASN A 3 0.24 -20.53 24.97
N TYR A 4 0.93 -19.64 24.24
CA TYR A 4 2.14 -18.99 24.76
C TYR A 4 1.95 -18.27 26.11
N TRP A 5 0.76 -17.69 26.34
CA TRP A 5 0.48 -16.91 27.56
C TRP A 5 -0.24 -17.71 28.65
N TRP A 6 -0.96 -18.76 28.28
CA TRP A 6 -1.88 -19.46 29.16
C TRP A 6 -1.63 -20.98 29.25
N GLU A 7 -0.75 -21.53 28.43
CA GLU A 7 -0.35 -22.95 28.46
C GLU A 7 0.70 -23.19 29.54
N GLU A 8 0.60 -24.34 30.19
CA GLU A 8 1.52 -24.82 31.20
C GLU A 8 2.42 -25.91 30.61
N VAL A 9 3.62 -26.07 31.18
CA VAL A 9 4.64 -27.02 30.71
C VAL A 9 4.13 -28.48 30.70
N GLU A 10 3.08 -28.80 31.47
CA GLU A 10 2.47 -30.13 31.56
C GLU A 10 1.30 -30.40 30.59
N GLY A 11 1.02 -29.50 29.63
CA GLY A 11 0.00 -29.76 28.59
C GLY A 11 -1.46 -29.70 29.08
N LYS A 12 -1.72 -29.18 30.29
CA LYS A 12 -3.07 -28.93 30.79
C LYS A 12 -3.60 -27.60 30.25
N ALA A 13 -4.77 -27.61 29.62
CA ALA A 13 -5.41 -26.39 29.12
C ALA A 13 -6.00 -25.56 30.27
N LYS A 14 -5.54 -24.32 30.45
CA LYS A 14 -6.15 -23.35 31.39
C LYS A 14 -7.22 -22.50 30.73
N VAL A 15 -8.09 -21.94 31.58
CA VAL A 15 -9.08 -20.95 31.17
C VAL A 15 -8.36 -19.70 30.66
N HIS A 16 -8.70 -19.28 29.44
CA HIS A 16 -8.18 -18.05 28.85
C HIS A 16 -8.95 -16.85 29.44
N TRP A 17 -8.43 -16.26 30.52
CA TRP A 17 -9.11 -15.21 31.28
C TRP A 17 -9.36 -13.91 30.50
N ILE A 18 -8.47 -13.59 29.55
CA ILE A 18 -8.55 -12.36 28.76
C ILE A 18 -8.21 -12.67 27.30
N GLY A 19 -9.09 -12.29 26.38
CA GLY A 19 -8.84 -12.40 24.95
C GLY A 19 -7.78 -11.42 24.44
N TRP A 20 -7.00 -11.83 23.43
CA TRP A 20 -5.89 -11.06 22.86
C TRP A 20 -6.26 -9.62 22.49
N LYS A 21 -7.45 -9.42 21.89
CA LYS A 21 -7.96 -8.09 21.53
C LYS A 21 -8.09 -7.13 22.72
N LYS A 22 -8.32 -7.64 23.93
CA LYS A 22 -8.38 -6.82 25.16
C LYS A 22 -6.98 -6.59 25.74
N MET A 23 -6.09 -7.59 25.64
CA MET A 23 -4.69 -7.45 26.06
C MET A 23 -3.95 -6.39 25.25
N THR A 24 -4.26 -6.23 23.95
CA THR A 24 -3.59 -5.28 23.06
C THR A 24 -4.12 -3.85 23.13
N LYS A 25 -5.17 -3.58 23.90
CA LYS A 25 -5.63 -2.21 24.15
C LYS A 25 -4.66 -1.48 25.07
N ASP A 26 -4.65 -0.15 24.99
CA ASP A 26 -3.89 0.69 25.90
C ASP A 26 -4.32 0.49 27.35
N LYS A 27 -3.40 0.74 28.28
CA LYS A 27 -3.67 0.61 29.72
C LYS A 27 -4.82 1.53 30.17
N GLU A 28 -4.91 2.71 29.59
CA GLU A 28 -5.99 3.68 29.80
C GLU A 28 -7.35 3.15 29.33
N ALA A 29 -7.35 2.28 28.31
CA ALA A 29 -8.54 1.63 27.76
C ALA A 29 -8.80 0.24 28.38
N VAL A 30 -8.31 -0.01 29.60
CA VAL A 30 -8.47 -1.27 30.37
C VAL A 30 -7.81 -2.48 29.68
N GLY A 31 -6.78 -2.23 28.87
CA GLY A 31 -5.92 -3.26 28.30
C GLY A 31 -4.58 -3.42 29.01
N LEU A 32 -3.70 -4.27 28.48
CA LEU A 32 -2.35 -4.51 29.03
C LEU A 32 -1.26 -3.73 28.26
N GLY A 33 -1.63 -2.99 27.22
CA GLY A 33 -0.71 -2.24 26.37
C GLY A 33 0.15 -3.12 25.47
N PHE A 34 -0.25 -4.36 25.20
CA PHE A 34 0.52 -5.25 24.33
C PHE A 34 0.41 -4.81 22.87
N LYS A 35 1.50 -4.94 22.10
CA LYS A 35 1.45 -4.70 20.66
C LYS A 35 0.59 -5.76 19.99
N ASP A 36 -0.34 -5.33 19.14
CA ASP A 36 -1.07 -6.24 18.28
C ASP A 36 -0.12 -6.84 17.23
N LEU A 37 0.30 -8.08 17.46
CA LEU A 37 1.20 -8.82 16.58
C LEU A 37 0.61 -9.05 15.19
N GLN A 38 -0.72 -9.16 15.06
CA GLN A 38 -1.36 -9.32 13.76
C GLN A 38 -1.21 -8.03 12.96
N MET A 39 -1.51 -6.89 13.59
CA MET A 39 -1.35 -5.58 12.96
C MET A 39 0.13 -5.26 12.67
N PHE A 40 1.03 -5.64 13.57
CA PHE A 40 2.47 -5.49 13.38
C PHE A 40 2.97 -6.31 12.18
N ASN A 41 2.57 -7.57 12.07
CA ASN A 41 2.91 -8.41 10.92
C ASN A 41 2.32 -7.84 9.61
N LYS A 42 1.07 -7.36 9.65
CA LYS A 42 0.44 -6.67 8.51
C LYS A 42 1.28 -5.46 8.06
N ALA A 43 1.76 -4.65 9.00
CA ALA A 43 2.63 -3.52 8.72
C ALA A 43 4.01 -3.95 8.13
N LEU A 44 4.59 -5.05 8.60
CA LEU A 44 5.82 -5.60 8.03
C LEU A 44 5.62 -6.10 6.59
N LEU A 45 4.51 -6.78 6.30
CA LEU A 45 4.14 -7.17 4.94
C LEU A 45 3.93 -5.94 4.05
N ALA A 46 3.24 -4.92 4.57
CA ALA A 46 3.04 -3.65 3.88
C ALA A 46 4.36 -2.96 3.54
N LYS A 47 5.35 -3.00 4.45
CA LYS A 47 6.71 -2.52 4.22
C LYS A 47 7.40 -3.27 3.08
N GLN A 48 7.15 -4.57 2.91
CA GLN A 48 7.69 -5.31 1.76
C GLN A 48 7.01 -4.89 0.44
N VAL A 49 5.69 -4.71 0.43
CA VAL A 49 4.97 -4.16 -0.74
C VAL A 49 5.53 -2.80 -1.12
N TRP A 50 5.72 -1.91 -0.14
CA TRP A 50 6.33 -0.60 -0.36
C TRP A 50 7.73 -0.69 -0.97
N LYS A 51 8.55 -1.63 -0.51
CA LYS A 51 9.88 -1.88 -1.06
C LYS A 51 9.83 -2.34 -2.52
N LEU A 52 8.90 -3.23 -2.87
CA LEU A 52 8.71 -3.65 -4.27
C LEU A 52 8.38 -2.48 -5.19
N ILE A 53 7.61 -1.51 -4.68
CA ILE A 53 7.20 -0.31 -5.44
C ILE A 53 8.35 0.71 -5.55
N THR A 54 9.01 1.02 -4.44
CA THR A 54 10.00 2.11 -4.36
C THR A 54 11.42 1.69 -4.72
N GLN A 55 11.75 0.41 -4.58
CA GLN A 55 13.09 -0.13 -4.82
C GLN A 55 13.02 -1.31 -5.80
N PRO A 56 12.57 -1.08 -7.05
CA PRO A 56 12.38 -2.16 -8.03
C PRO A 56 13.68 -2.83 -8.47
N ASN A 57 14.82 -2.16 -8.28
CA ASN A 57 16.13 -2.64 -8.73
C ASN A 57 16.84 -3.59 -7.75
N LEU A 58 16.32 -3.76 -6.52
CA LEU A 58 16.87 -4.73 -5.60
C LEU A 58 16.72 -6.15 -6.16
N LEU A 59 17.67 -7.03 -5.85
CA LEU A 59 17.63 -8.43 -6.28
C LEU A 59 16.31 -9.10 -5.87
N VAL A 60 15.88 -8.91 -4.62
CA VAL A 60 14.59 -9.45 -4.13
C VAL A 60 13.40 -8.93 -4.93
N SER A 61 13.39 -7.64 -5.29
CA SER A 61 12.32 -7.04 -6.08
C SER A 61 12.28 -7.59 -7.50
N LYS A 62 13.45 -7.72 -8.14
CA LYS A 62 13.60 -8.32 -9.48
C LYS A 62 13.16 -9.79 -9.48
N VAL A 63 13.64 -10.60 -8.54
CA VAL A 63 13.29 -12.02 -8.43
C VAL A 63 11.79 -12.20 -8.21
N LEU A 64 11.18 -11.43 -7.30
CA LEU A 64 9.74 -11.51 -7.05
C LEU A 64 8.92 -11.05 -8.26
N LYS A 65 9.36 -9.99 -8.96
CA LYS A 65 8.74 -9.54 -10.20
C LYS A 65 8.80 -10.61 -11.27
N GLU A 66 9.98 -11.12 -11.61
CA GLU A 66 10.12 -12.12 -12.67
C GLU A 66 9.36 -13.42 -12.35
N LYS A 67 9.33 -13.81 -11.07
CA LYS A 67 8.62 -15.02 -10.64
C LYS A 67 7.10 -14.89 -10.65
N TYR A 68 6.55 -13.76 -10.23
CA TYR A 68 5.12 -13.65 -9.94
C TYR A 68 4.35 -12.67 -10.84
N TYR A 69 5.02 -11.68 -11.42
CA TYR A 69 4.40 -10.66 -12.26
C TYR A 69 5.35 -10.08 -13.34
N PRO A 70 5.99 -10.92 -14.18
CA PRO A 70 7.03 -10.47 -15.11
C PRO A 70 6.51 -9.44 -16.13
N LYS A 71 5.31 -9.68 -16.68
CA LYS A 71 4.65 -8.85 -17.69
C LYS A 71 3.53 -7.98 -17.14
N GLN A 72 3.34 -7.96 -15.82
CA GLN A 72 2.20 -7.31 -15.17
C GLN A 72 2.68 -6.28 -14.15
N SER A 73 1.78 -5.40 -13.72
CA SER A 73 2.02 -4.53 -12.58
C SER A 73 1.73 -5.27 -11.27
N LEU A 74 2.38 -4.84 -10.18
CA LEU A 74 2.10 -5.37 -8.84
C LEU A 74 0.62 -5.27 -8.46
N VAL A 75 -0.05 -4.23 -8.95
CA VAL A 75 -1.49 -3.96 -8.73
C VAL A 75 -2.36 -5.02 -9.39
N ASN A 76 -2.09 -5.35 -10.65
CA ASN A 76 -2.97 -6.16 -11.48
C ASN A 76 -2.61 -7.65 -11.49
N CYS A 77 -1.53 -8.05 -10.81
CA CYS A 77 -1.07 -9.42 -10.90
C CYS A 77 -1.94 -10.41 -10.10
N LYS A 78 -2.30 -11.50 -10.76
CA LYS A 78 -3.01 -12.62 -10.12
C LYS A 78 -2.04 -13.40 -9.25
N VAL A 79 -2.53 -13.96 -8.14
CA VAL A 79 -1.74 -14.83 -7.27
C VAL A 79 -1.83 -16.26 -7.79
N PRO A 80 -0.73 -16.88 -8.25
CA PRO A 80 -0.76 -18.27 -8.69
C PRO A 80 -1.13 -19.23 -7.55
N ASN A 81 -1.81 -20.34 -7.84
CA ASN A 81 -2.19 -21.34 -6.83
C ASN A 81 -0.97 -21.95 -6.13
N ASN A 82 0.10 -22.21 -6.89
CA ASN A 82 1.39 -22.71 -6.44
C ASN A 82 2.34 -21.61 -5.91
N ALA A 83 1.82 -20.40 -5.64
CA ALA A 83 2.64 -19.34 -5.08
C ALA A 83 3.17 -19.71 -3.69
N SER A 84 4.36 -19.18 -3.37
CA SER A 84 4.94 -19.35 -2.04
C SER A 84 4.06 -18.70 -0.98
N TRP A 85 4.11 -19.22 0.24
CA TRP A 85 3.36 -18.66 1.36
C TRP A 85 3.69 -17.18 1.61
N ILE A 86 4.97 -16.81 1.45
CA ILE A 86 5.43 -15.41 1.52
C ILE A 86 4.71 -14.54 0.48
N TRP A 87 4.65 -14.98 -0.79
CA TRP A 87 3.99 -14.20 -1.84
C TRP A 87 2.48 -14.07 -1.62
N LYS A 88 1.83 -15.14 -1.16
CA LYS A 88 0.41 -15.12 -0.81
C LYS A 88 0.15 -14.04 0.25
N ASN A 89 0.93 -14.04 1.33
CA ASN A 89 0.81 -13.03 2.40
C ASN A 89 1.08 -11.60 1.92
N ILE A 90 2.14 -11.37 1.15
CA ILE A 90 2.42 -10.04 0.54
C ILE A 90 1.25 -9.60 -0.33
N SER A 91 0.66 -10.51 -1.09
CA SER A 91 -0.47 -10.22 -1.97
C SER A 91 -1.76 -9.89 -1.22
N THR A 92 -1.94 -10.37 0.02
CA THR A 92 -3.13 -10.06 0.84
C THR A 92 -3.19 -8.59 1.27
N VAL A 93 -2.04 -7.98 1.59
CA VAL A 93 -1.98 -6.59 2.09
C VAL A 93 -1.74 -5.56 0.97
N ARG A 94 -1.49 -6.04 -0.25
CA ARG A 94 -1.14 -5.22 -1.41
C ARG A 94 -2.15 -4.09 -1.66
N MET A 95 -3.44 -4.40 -1.65
CA MET A 95 -4.48 -3.43 -2.04
C MET A 95 -4.61 -2.32 -1.00
N ASP A 96 -4.62 -2.68 0.29
CA ASP A 96 -4.62 -1.74 1.41
C ASP A 96 -3.47 -0.72 1.30
N VAL A 97 -2.28 -1.20 0.94
CA VAL A 97 -1.10 -0.36 0.76
C VAL A 97 -1.26 0.56 -0.45
N LEU A 98 -1.69 0.03 -1.60
CA LEU A 98 -1.90 0.81 -2.82
C LEU A 98 -3.04 1.83 -2.69
N GLU A 99 -3.98 1.60 -1.78
CA GLU A 99 -5.04 2.54 -1.46
C GLU A 99 -4.48 3.81 -0.80
N GLY A 100 -3.59 3.64 0.19
CA GLY A 100 -2.98 4.74 0.94
C GLY A 100 -1.80 5.44 0.25
N ILE A 101 -1.23 4.86 -0.81
CA ILE A 101 -0.07 5.45 -1.50
C ILE A 101 -0.48 6.62 -2.39
N ARG A 102 0.33 7.69 -2.36
CA ARG A 102 0.31 8.79 -3.32
C ARG A 102 1.71 8.98 -3.90
N ARG A 103 1.79 9.31 -5.18
CA ARG A 103 3.05 9.63 -5.85
C ARG A 103 3.41 11.07 -5.57
N ARG A 104 4.60 11.29 -5.00
CA ARG A 104 5.18 12.62 -4.89
C ARG A 104 5.71 13.05 -6.26
N ILE A 105 5.24 14.20 -6.74
CA ILE A 105 5.65 14.73 -8.05
C ILE A 105 7.02 15.39 -7.94
N GLY A 106 7.95 14.93 -8.78
CA GLY A 106 9.22 15.61 -9.09
C GLY A 106 9.10 16.33 -10.43
N ASN A 107 9.68 15.75 -11.48
CA ASN A 107 9.59 16.30 -12.85
C ASN A 107 8.30 15.91 -13.61
N GLY A 108 7.42 15.10 -13.00
CA GLY A 108 6.14 14.68 -13.58
C GLY A 108 6.20 13.66 -14.73
N ARG A 109 7.36 13.36 -15.32
CA ARG A 109 7.49 12.47 -16.50
C ARG A 109 7.04 11.04 -16.22
N GLY A 110 7.26 10.60 -15.00
CA GLY A 110 6.91 9.24 -14.59
C GLY A 110 5.44 9.05 -14.26
N THR A 111 4.62 10.11 -14.18
CA THR A 111 3.28 10.09 -13.57
C THR A 111 2.20 10.42 -14.58
N ARG A 112 1.22 9.52 -14.72
CA ARG A 112 0.06 9.71 -15.59
C ARG A 112 -1.01 10.53 -14.85
N ILE A 113 -1.47 11.61 -15.47
CA ILE A 113 -2.37 12.60 -14.86
C ILE A 113 -3.64 11.93 -14.32
N TRP A 114 -4.27 11.10 -15.14
CA TRP A 114 -5.62 10.57 -14.91
C TRP A 114 -5.64 9.19 -14.25
N GLU A 115 -4.56 8.42 -14.36
CA GLU A 115 -4.52 7.02 -13.93
C GLU A 115 -3.84 6.83 -12.57
N ASP A 116 -2.77 7.57 -12.30
CA ASP A 116 -1.99 7.40 -11.09
C ASP A 116 -2.57 8.24 -9.95
N LYS A 117 -2.37 7.80 -8.70
CA LYS A 117 -2.76 8.57 -7.52
C LYS A 117 -1.62 9.52 -7.11
N TRP A 118 -1.78 10.82 -7.29
CA TRP A 118 -0.72 11.81 -7.04
C TRP A 118 -1.20 13.12 -6.40
N ILE A 119 -2.51 13.33 -6.30
CA ILE A 119 -3.07 14.50 -5.62
C ILE A 119 -3.14 14.23 -4.11
N PRO A 120 -2.53 15.08 -3.26
CA PRO A 120 -2.57 14.92 -1.81
C PRO A 120 -3.97 15.23 -1.26
N ASN A 121 -4.26 14.73 -0.06
CA ASN A 121 -5.49 15.04 0.70
C ASN A 121 -6.82 14.69 0.01
N ARG A 122 -6.78 13.83 -1.02
CA ARG A 122 -7.97 13.25 -1.67
C ARG A 122 -8.06 11.76 -1.43
N SER A 123 -9.29 11.26 -1.23
CA SER A 123 -9.58 9.83 -1.02
C SER A 123 -9.20 8.98 -2.23
N ASP A 124 -9.48 9.45 -3.44
CA ASP A 124 -9.10 8.80 -4.71
C ASP A 124 -7.64 9.06 -5.13
N GLY A 125 -7.08 10.20 -4.71
CA GLY A 125 -5.76 10.68 -5.12
C GLY A 125 -5.66 11.14 -6.57
N LYS A 126 -6.80 11.34 -7.25
CA LYS A 126 -6.89 11.63 -8.69
C LYS A 126 -7.58 12.98 -8.94
N PRO A 127 -7.45 13.56 -10.14
CA PRO A 127 -8.23 14.72 -10.53
C PRO A 127 -9.74 14.47 -10.37
N THR A 128 -10.50 15.48 -9.91
CA THR A 128 -11.97 15.39 -9.80
C THR A 128 -12.63 15.34 -11.16
N THR A 129 -12.10 16.12 -12.10
CA THR A 129 -12.63 16.20 -13.46
C THR A 129 -12.33 14.91 -14.20
N ASP A 130 -13.31 14.38 -14.92
CA ASP A 130 -13.06 13.30 -15.87
C ASP A 130 -12.18 13.80 -17.01
N LYS A 131 -11.38 12.90 -17.58
CA LYS A 131 -10.53 13.24 -18.73
C LYS A 131 -11.40 13.73 -19.89
N PRO A 132 -11.27 14.98 -20.36
CA PRO A 132 -12.01 15.45 -21.52
C PRO A 132 -11.68 14.60 -22.76
N HIS A 133 -12.65 14.32 -23.62
CA HIS A 133 -12.44 13.46 -24.80
C HIS A 133 -11.31 13.95 -25.72
N GLU A 134 -11.14 15.26 -25.86
CA GLU A 134 -10.10 15.87 -26.69
C GLU A 134 -8.78 16.12 -25.94
N CYS A 135 -8.69 15.77 -24.66
CA CYS A 135 -7.53 16.06 -23.84
C CYS A 135 -6.34 15.17 -24.22
N GLN A 136 -5.32 15.81 -24.82
CA GLN A 136 -4.07 15.17 -25.20
C GLN A 136 -3.08 15.02 -24.04
N LEU A 137 -3.33 15.68 -22.90
CA LEU A 137 -2.46 15.61 -21.73
C LEU A 137 -2.49 14.21 -21.11
N LYS A 138 -1.32 13.59 -21.01
CA LYS A 138 -1.09 12.26 -20.48
C LYS A 138 -0.27 12.29 -19.20
N GLN A 139 0.79 13.11 -19.14
CA GLN A 139 1.78 13.10 -18.07
C GLN A 139 1.80 14.40 -17.28
N VAL A 140 2.05 14.29 -15.98
CA VAL A 140 2.10 15.46 -15.08
C VAL A 140 3.21 16.44 -15.50
N SER A 141 4.26 15.98 -16.18
CA SER A 141 5.30 16.86 -16.73
C SER A 141 4.77 17.89 -17.72
N GLU A 142 3.67 17.60 -18.42
CA GLU A 142 3.06 18.52 -19.39
C GLU A 142 2.33 19.69 -18.69
N LEU A 143 2.01 19.52 -17.41
CA LEU A 143 1.43 20.57 -16.55
C LEU A 143 2.51 21.45 -15.90
N ILE A 144 3.79 21.17 -16.13
CA ILE A 144 4.92 21.84 -15.48
C ILE A 144 5.74 22.58 -16.54
N THR A 145 6.00 23.87 -16.32
CA THR A 145 6.85 24.70 -17.19
C THR A 145 7.85 25.46 -16.32
N ASN A 146 9.15 25.41 -16.66
CA ASN A 146 10.23 26.07 -15.91
C ASN A 146 10.20 25.73 -14.40
N SER A 147 10.02 24.45 -14.07
CA SER A 147 9.94 23.95 -12.69
C SER A 147 8.79 24.53 -11.85
N ARG A 148 7.77 25.12 -12.50
CA ARG A 148 6.56 25.63 -11.86
C ARG A 148 5.32 25.04 -12.54
N TRP A 149 4.22 24.97 -11.82
CA TRP A 149 2.94 24.57 -12.39
C TRP A 149 2.47 25.59 -13.41
N ASN A 150 2.06 25.13 -14.59
CA ASN A 150 1.39 25.96 -15.57
C ASN A 150 -0.07 26.16 -15.15
N ILE A 151 -0.28 27.17 -14.29
CA ILE A 151 -1.57 27.46 -13.67
C ILE A 151 -2.66 27.72 -14.73
N VAL A 152 -2.32 28.41 -15.82
CA VAL A 152 -3.25 28.71 -16.92
C VAL A 152 -3.72 27.42 -17.59
N LEU A 153 -2.79 26.49 -17.88
CA LEU A 153 -3.14 25.20 -18.46
C LEU A 153 -3.97 24.36 -17.49
N ILE A 154 -3.63 24.36 -16.21
CA ILE A 154 -4.36 23.62 -15.18
C ILE A 154 -5.81 24.11 -15.09
N PHE A 155 -6.05 25.41 -14.93
CA PHE A 155 -7.43 25.95 -14.86
C PHE A 155 -8.21 25.78 -16.15
N LYS A 156 -7.54 25.69 -17.31
CA LYS A 156 -8.19 25.36 -18.57
C LYS A 156 -8.57 23.87 -18.68
N THR A 157 -7.79 23.00 -18.06
CA THR A 157 -7.90 21.54 -18.24
C THR A 157 -8.79 20.89 -17.18
N PHE A 158 -8.73 21.38 -15.93
CA PHE A 158 -9.44 20.80 -14.80
C PHE A 158 -10.51 21.78 -14.32
N CYS A 159 -11.71 21.27 -14.08
CA CYS A 159 -12.76 22.03 -13.41
C CYS A 159 -12.38 22.24 -11.93
N PRO A 160 -12.84 23.35 -11.32
CA PRO A 160 -12.69 23.61 -9.88
C PRO A 160 -13.19 22.47 -8.99
#